data_AF-A0A966A3U1-F1
#
_entry.id   AF-A0A966A3U1-F1
#
_cell.length_a   1.000
_cell.length_b   1.000
_cell.length_c   1.000
_cell.angle_alpha   90.00
_cell.angle_beta   90.00
_cell.angle_gamma   90.00
#
_symmetry.space_group_name_H-M   'P 1'
#
loop_
_entity.id
_entity.type
_entity.pdbx_description
1 polymer ?
#
loop_
_entity_poly.entity_id
_entity_poly.type
_entity_poly.pdbx_seq_one_letter_code
_entity_poly.pdbx_strand_id
1 'polypeptide(L)'
;MSPEILGLLLIGCMLFAIFIGFPISFTLIFLGFVFGYIGFGDLVFYLMTFQFSSVMLEQTLAAVPLFIFMGILMEQAGLMERLFQAVQLMLSRVNGALFIAVLFVSTIFAAATGIVGASVTILGIMAAKTMNRSNYDVRLAAGTITAGGTLGILIPPSIMLVVMGPILEVPVTDLFAAAVVPGFMLA
;
A
#
# COMPACT_ATOMS: atom_id res chain seq x y z
N MET A 1 9.63 -20.70 -31.14
CA MET A 1 10.42 -21.05 -29.93
C MET A 1 9.60 -21.98 -29.07
N SER A 2 10.21 -22.87 -28.29
CA SER A 2 9.43 -23.68 -27.36
C SER A 2 8.82 -22.77 -26.28
N PRO A 3 7.57 -23.00 -25.84
CA PRO A 3 6.89 -22.14 -24.86
C PRO A 3 7.66 -21.97 -23.55
N GLU A 4 8.43 -22.98 -23.15
CA GLU A 4 9.20 -23.02 -21.91
C GLU A 4 10.40 -22.05 -21.98
N ILE A 5 11.10 -22.00 -23.12
CA ILE A 5 12.23 -21.08 -23.31
C ILE A 5 11.74 -19.64 -23.36
N LEU A 6 10.58 -19.41 -23.98
CA LEU A 6 9.95 -18.09 -24.06
C LEU A 6 9.53 -17.59 -22.67
N GLY A 7 8.93 -18.46 -21.85
CA GLY A 7 8.59 -18.15 -20.45
C GLY A 7 9.82 -17.87 -19.59
N LEU A 8 10.89 -18.65 -19.73
CA LEU A 8 12.12 -18.46 -18.95
C LEU A 8 12.83 -17.15 -19.32
N LEU A 9 12.85 -16.78 -20.61
CA LEU A 9 13.34 -15.48 -21.07
C LEU A 9 12.47 -14.33 -20.55
N LEU A 10 11.14 -14.46 -20.57
CA LEU A 10 10.22 -13.44 -20.03
C LEU A 10 10.53 -13.16 -18.55
N ILE A 11 10.63 -14.22 -17.73
CA ILE A 11 10.94 -14.09 -16.30
C ILE A 11 12.32 -13.47 -16.11
N GLY A 12 13.33 -13.92 -16.86
CA GLY A 12 14.69 -13.37 -16.80
C GLY A 12 14.74 -11.88 -17.14
N CYS A 13 14.08 -11.46 -18.22
CA CYS A 13 13.99 -10.05 -18.61
C CYS A 13 13.20 -9.21 -17.60
N MET A 14 12.12 -9.76 -17.03
CA MET A 14 11.35 -9.09 -15.98
C MET A 14 12.21 -8.81 -14.76
N LEU A 15 12.91 -9.83 -14.23
CA LEU A 15 13.78 -9.67 -13.07
C LEU A 15 14.91 -8.67 -13.34
N PHE A 16 15.53 -8.75 -14.52
CA PHE A 16 16.58 -7.80 -14.91
C PHE A 16 16.09 -6.35 -14.96
N ALA A 17 14.93 -6.11 -15.57
CA ALA A 17 14.32 -4.77 -15.65
C ALA A 17 13.94 -4.22 -14.25
N ILE A 18 13.48 -5.10 -13.35
CA ILE A 18 13.21 -4.73 -11.96
C ILE A 18 14.50 -4.32 -11.25
N PHE A 19 15.60 -5.05 -11.41
CA PHE A 19 16.89 -4.71 -10.78
C PHE A 19 17.51 -3.42 -11.32
N ILE A 20 17.23 -3.06 -12.58
CA ILE A 20 17.59 -1.74 -13.14
C ILE A 20 16.80 -0.60 -12.47
N GLY A 21 15.70 -0.91 -11.79
CA GLY A 21 14.84 0.08 -11.14
C GLY A 21 13.81 0.71 -12.09
N PHE A 22 13.54 0.09 -13.25
CA PHE A 22 12.48 0.57 -14.14
C PHE A 22 11.10 0.28 -13.53
N PRO A 23 10.11 1.19 -13.61
CA PRO A 23 8.83 0.99 -12.96
C PRO A 23 8.12 -0.27 -13.47
N ILE A 24 7.72 -1.12 -12.54
CA ILE A 24 7.23 -2.48 -12.80
C ILE A 24 6.03 -2.47 -13.76
N SER A 25 5.10 -1.52 -13.64
CA SER A 25 3.92 -1.43 -14.50
C SER A 25 4.28 -1.33 -15.98
N PHE A 26 5.25 -0.49 -16.34
CA PHE A 26 5.69 -0.35 -17.72
C PHE A 26 6.48 -1.57 -18.20
N THR A 27 7.30 -2.15 -17.33
CA THR A 27 7.99 -3.43 -17.61
C THR A 27 6.99 -4.52 -17.99
N LEU A 28 5.92 -4.69 -17.21
CA LEU A 28 4.92 -5.74 -17.43
C LEU A 28 4.12 -5.53 -18.70
N ILE A 29 3.72 -4.28 -19.00
CA ILE A 29 3.02 -3.95 -20.26
C ILE A 29 3.91 -4.26 -21.45
N PHE A 30 5.17 -3.80 -21.42
CA PHE A 30 6.10 -4.00 -22.51
C PHE A 30 6.43 -5.49 -22.73
N LEU A 31 6.76 -6.20 -21.66
CA LEU A 31 7.06 -7.63 -21.74
C LEU A 31 5.83 -8.44 -22.16
N GLY A 32 4.66 -8.13 -21.61
CA GLY A 32 3.39 -8.78 -22.00
C GLY A 32 3.09 -8.58 -23.48
N PHE A 33 3.37 -7.40 -24.03
CA PHE A 33 3.19 -7.12 -25.45
C PHE A 33 4.23 -7.84 -26.33
N VAL A 34 5.53 -7.71 -26.02
CA VAL A 34 6.61 -8.27 -26.83
C VAL A 34 6.61 -9.79 -26.81
N PHE A 35 6.60 -10.40 -25.62
CA PHE A 35 6.60 -11.86 -25.49
C PHE A 35 5.24 -12.45 -25.86
N GLY A 36 4.14 -11.72 -25.61
CA GLY A 36 2.81 -12.11 -26.05
C GLY A 36 2.69 -12.12 -27.57
N TYR A 37 3.27 -11.16 -28.28
CA TYR A 37 3.32 -11.16 -29.75
C TYR A 37 4.14 -12.33 -30.31
N ILE A 38 5.29 -12.62 -29.71
CA ILE A 38 6.14 -13.75 -30.13
C ILE A 38 5.43 -15.10 -29.87
N GLY A 39 4.65 -15.21 -28.79
CA GLY A 39 3.96 -16.45 -28.40
C GLY A 39 2.62 -16.67 -29.11
N PHE A 40 1.77 -15.64 -29.16
CA PHE A 40 0.38 -15.71 -29.63
C PHE A 40 0.13 -15.00 -30.97
N GLY A 41 1.14 -14.32 -31.53
CA GLY A 41 0.99 -13.52 -32.75
C GLY A 41 0.05 -12.34 -32.58
N ASP A 42 -0.75 -12.05 -33.60
CA ASP A 42 -1.69 -10.91 -33.59
C ASP A 42 -2.82 -11.04 -32.55
N LEU A 43 -3.06 -12.25 -32.02
CA LEU A 43 -4.05 -12.49 -30.98
C LEU A 43 -3.75 -11.70 -29.70
N VAL A 44 -2.47 -11.37 -29.44
CA VAL A 44 -2.06 -10.61 -28.26
C VAL A 44 -2.78 -9.25 -28.18
N PHE A 45 -3.01 -8.59 -29.31
CA PHE A 45 -3.67 -7.28 -29.34
C PHE A 45 -5.11 -7.37 -28.86
N TYR A 46 -5.82 -8.42 -29.28
CA TYR A 46 -7.18 -8.68 -28.85
C TYR A 46 -7.24 -9.05 -27.37
N LEU A 47 -6.36 -9.95 -26.91
CA LEU A 47 -6.28 -10.36 -25.50
C LEU A 47 -5.95 -9.18 -24.58
N MET A 48 -5.02 -8.30 -24.98
CA MET A 48 -4.68 -7.10 -24.21
C MET A 48 -5.86 -6.13 -24.13
N THR A 49 -6.58 -5.92 -25.24
CA THR A 49 -7.77 -5.06 -25.27
C THR A 49 -8.88 -5.64 -24.39
N PHE A 50 -9.10 -6.94 -24.47
CA PHE A 50 -10.07 -7.65 -23.64
C PHE A 50 -9.71 -7.51 -22.16
N GLN A 51 -8.46 -7.80 -21.78
CA GLN A 51 -7.99 -7.67 -20.40
C GLN A 51 -8.12 -6.23 -19.88
N PHE A 52 -7.77 -5.24 -20.69
CA PHE A 52 -7.91 -3.83 -20.32
C PHE A 52 -9.37 -3.46 -20.07
N SER A 53 -10.28 -3.90 -20.94
CA SER A 53 -11.72 -3.68 -20.76
C SER A 53 -12.27 -4.42 -19.54
N SER A 54 -11.82 -5.64 -19.27
CA SER A 54 -12.24 -6.41 -18.09
C SER A 54 -11.84 -5.71 -16.80
N VAL A 55 -10.61 -5.22 -16.70
CA VAL A 55 -10.12 -4.47 -15.52
C VAL A 55 -10.86 -3.14 -15.37
N MET A 56 -11.14 -2.44 -16.47
CA MET A 56 -11.87 -1.16 -16.44
C MET A 56 -13.32 -1.31 -15.96
N LEU A 57 -13.97 -2.42 -16.28
CA LEU A 57 -15.35 -2.71 -15.88
C LEU A 57 -15.46 -3.30 -14.48
N GLU A 58 -14.33 -3.55 -13.81
CA GLU A 58 -14.33 -4.23 -12.52
C GLU A 58 -14.79 -3.31 -11.40
N GLN A 59 -16.00 -3.57 -10.90
CA GLN A 59 -16.69 -2.69 -9.94
C GLN A 59 -15.94 -2.60 -8.61
N THR A 60 -15.25 -3.66 -8.22
CA THR A 60 -14.42 -3.69 -7.01
C THR A 60 -13.30 -2.64 -7.07
N LEU A 61 -12.70 -2.44 -8.24
CA LEU A 61 -11.61 -1.47 -8.42
C LEU A 61 -12.11 -0.02 -8.40
N ALA A 62 -13.41 0.22 -8.62
CA ALA A 62 -14.02 1.54 -8.45
C ALA A 62 -13.98 2.03 -6.98
N ALA A 63 -13.77 1.13 -6.01
CA ALA A 63 -13.55 1.52 -4.61
C ALA A 63 -12.18 2.20 -4.41
N VAL A 64 -11.16 1.91 -5.23
CA VAL A 64 -9.79 2.43 -5.04
C VAL A 64 -9.75 3.96 -5.10
N PRO A 65 -10.32 4.65 -6.12
CA PRO A 65 -10.38 6.11 -6.13
C PRO A 65 -11.19 6.69 -4.95
N LEU A 66 -12.25 6.01 -4.52
CA LEU A 66 -13.07 6.46 -3.40
C LEU A 66 -12.30 6.38 -2.06
N PHE A 67 -11.50 5.34 -1.86
CA PHE A 67 -10.60 5.22 -0.71
C PHE A 67 -9.52 6.30 -0.72
N ILE A 68 -8.90 6.56 -1.88
CA ILE A 68 -7.92 7.64 -2.03
C ILE A 68 -8.59 9.00 -1.72
N PHE A 69 -9.78 9.23 -2.25
CA PHE A 69 -10.54 10.46 -2.01
C PHE A 69 -10.86 10.65 -0.52
N MET A 70 -11.32 9.60 0.16
CA MET A 70 -11.55 9.62 1.61
C MET A 70 -10.26 9.95 2.37
N GLY A 71 -9.14 9.32 2.02
CA GLY A 71 -7.84 9.59 2.64
C GLY A 71 -7.40 11.04 2.49
N ILE A 72 -7.51 11.60 1.28
CA ILE A 72 -7.20 13.01 0.99
C ILE A 72 -8.14 13.95 1.77
N LEU A 73 -9.44 13.65 1.84
CA LEU A 73 -10.39 14.46 2.62
C LEU A 73 -10.05 14.46 4.11
N MET A 74 -9.70 13.30 4.68
CA MET A 74 -9.32 13.20 6.09
C MET A 74 -8.02 13.96 6.40
N GLU A 75 -7.06 13.91 5.47
CA GLU A 75 -5.82 14.66 5.55
C GLU A 75 -6.07 16.18 5.45
N GLN A 76 -6.80 16.63 4.44
CA GLN A 76 -7.11 18.06 4.24
C GLN A 76 -7.98 18.64 5.36
N ALA A 77 -8.83 17.84 5.98
CA ALA A 77 -9.63 18.25 7.15
C ALA A 77 -8.78 18.38 8.43
N GLY A 78 -7.50 18.00 8.42
CA GLY A 78 -6.61 18.05 9.58
C GLY A 78 -6.99 17.07 10.68
N LEU A 79 -7.77 16.02 10.36
CA LEU A 79 -8.21 15.03 11.34
C LEU A 79 -7.01 14.30 11.97
N MET A 80 -5.96 14.08 11.19
CA MET A 80 -4.76 13.37 11.63
C MET A 80 -3.93 14.13 12.63
N GLU A 81 -3.74 15.43 12.42
CA GLU A 81 -3.05 16.29 13.38
C GLU A 81 -3.79 16.35 14.72
N ARG A 82 -5.11 16.48 14.66
CA ARG A 82 -5.96 16.52 15.86
C ARG A 82 -5.95 15.18 16.61
N LEU A 83 -6.02 14.07 15.88
CA LEU A 83 -5.95 12.73 16.48
C LEU A 83 -4.58 12.51 17.16
N PHE A 84 -3.49 12.85 16.49
CA PHE A 84 -2.15 12.72 17.06
C PHE A 84 -1.98 13.53 18.34
N GLN A 85 -2.40 14.80 18.33
CA GLN A 85 -2.35 15.66 19.51
C GLN A 85 -3.22 15.13 20.66
N ALA A 86 -4.44 14.65 20.36
CA ALA A 86 -5.34 14.09 21.36
C ALA A 86 -4.73 12.85 22.04
N VAL A 87 -4.17 11.93 21.25
CA VAL A 87 -3.51 10.72 21.78
C VAL A 87 -2.27 11.06 22.60
N GLN A 88 -1.47 12.03 22.13
CA GLN A 88 -0.31 12.52 22.88
C GLN A 88 -0.72 13.14 24.23
N LEU A 89 -1.80 13.91 24.27
CA LEU A 89 -2.33 14.50 25.50
C LEU A 89 -2.84 13.41 26.47
N MET A 90 -3.56 12.41 25.95
CA MET A 90 -4.03 11.27 26.75
C MET A 90 -2.88 10.46 27.36
N LEU A 91 -1.78 10.28 26.62
CA LEU A 91 -0.63 9.50 27.06
C LEU A 91 0.45 10.35 27.77
N SER A 92 0.21 11.64 28.02
CA SER A 92 1.21 12.59 28.56
C SER A 92 1.89 12.17 29.86
N ARG A 93 1.29 11.25 30.63
CA ARG A 93 1.84 10.71 31.90
C ARG A 93 2.66 9.42 31.75
N VAL A 94 2.79 8.88 30.54
CA VAL A 94 3.46 7.60 30.29
C VAL A 94 4.88 7.82 29.79
N ASN A 95 5.85 7.11 30.37
CA ASN A 95 7.22 7.11 29.85
C ASN A 95 7.25 6.45 28.47
N GLY A 96 7.77 7.14 27.45
CA GLY A 96 7.72 6.66 26.06
C GLY A 96 6.42 6.98 25.31
N ALA A 97 5.56 7.85 25.86
CA ALA A 97 4.25 8.20 25.29
C ALA A 97 4.27 8.54 23.79
N LEU A 98 5.34 9.16 23.30
CA LEU A 98 5.46 9.53 21.89
C LEU A 98 5.58 8.32 20.96
N PHE A 99 6.28 7.25 21.37
CA PHE A 99 6.36 6.01 20.57
C PHE A 99 4.99 5.33 20.48
N ILE A 100 4.30 5.22 21.62
CA ILE A 100 2.97 4.62 21.70
C ILE A 100 1.96 5.45 20.90
N ALA A 101 2.04 6.78 21.01
CA ALA A 101 1.17 7.68 20.26
C ALA A 101 1.38 7.54 18.74
N VAL A 102 2.64 7.44 18.28
CA VAL A 102 2.93 7.21 16.85
C VAL A 102 2.37 5.88 16.38
N LEU A 103 2.61 4.78 17.10
CA LEU A 103 2.09 3.47 16.72
C LEU A 103 0.56 3.48 16.68
N PHE A 104 -0.09 3.95 17.75
CA PHE A 104 -1.55 3.97 17.83
C PHE A 104 -2.20 4.82 16.74
N VAL A 105 -1.67 6.02 16.51
CA VAL A 105 -2.17 6.93 15.46
C VAL A 105 -1.88 6.34 14.09
N SER A 106 -0.71 5.70 13.91
CA SER A 106 -0.37 5.03 12.66
C SER A 106 -1.32 3.87 12.35
N THR A 107 -1.71 3.07 13.34
CA THR A 107 -2.67 1.95 13.21
C THR A 107 -4.06 2.45 12.83
N ILE A 108 -4.56 3.52 13.47
CA ILE A 108 -5.87 4.09 13.13
C ILE A 108 -5.83 4.74 11.74
N PHE A 109 -4.75 5.43 11.41
CA PHE A 109 -4.62 6.08 10.11
C PHE A 109 -4.41 5.08 8.98
N ALA A 110 -3.66 4.03 9.28
CA ALA A 110 -3.43 2.90 8.42
C ALA A 110 -4.76 2.31 7.95
N ALA A 111 -5.65 2.03 8.89
CA ALA A 111 -7.00 1.56 8.63
C ALA A 111 -7.82 2.53 7.76
N ALA A 112 -7.59 3.84 7.85
CA ALA A 112 -8.34 4.81 7.06
C ALA A 112 -7.80 5.02 5.63
N THR A 113 -6.49 4.95 5.44
CA THR A 113 -5.86 5.35 4.16
C THR A 113 -5.40 4.19 3.29
N GLY A 114 -4.98 3.07 3.88
CA GLY A 114 -4.50 1.92 3.12
C GLY A 114 -3.22 2.15 2.31
N ILE A 115 -2.48 3.26 2.52
CA ILE A 115 -1.33 3.68 1.72
C ILE A 115 -0.11 3.98 2.62
N VAL A 116 1.02 3.32 2.34
CA VAL A 116 2.27 3.48 3.13
C VAL A 116 2.96 4.81 2.87
N GLY A 117 3.10 5.20 1.60
CA GLY A 117 3.93 6.37 1.24
C GLY A 117 3.44 7.68 1.84
N ALA A 118 2.13 7.94 1.75
CA ALA A 118 1.51 9.14 2.32
C ALA A 118 1.57 9.13 3.85
N SER A 119 1.22 8.00 4.48
CA SER A 119 1.15 7.90 5.95
C SER A 119 2.51 8.04 6.63
N VAL A 120 3.54 7.38 6.11
CA VAL A 120 4.92 7.53 6.62
C VAL A 120 5.41 8.97 6.49
N THR A 121 5.10 9.64 5.38
CA THR A 121 5.56 11.02 5.13
C THR A 121 4.91 12.00 6.12
N ILE A 122 3.58 11.90 6.32
CA ILE A 122 2.82 12.76 7.24
C ILE A 122 3.30 12.55 8.68
N LEU A 123 3.35 11.30 9.13
CA LEU A 123 3.85 10.95 10.47
C LEU A 123 5.30 11.37 10.65
N GLY A 124 6.13 11.24 9.60
CA GLY A 124 7.50 11.74 9.59
C GLY A 124 7.58 13.24 9.86
N ILE A 125 6.84 14.05 9.10
CA ILE A 125 6.87 15.51 9.24
C ILE A 125 6.35 15.96 10.62
N MET A 126 5.27 15.36 11.09
CA MET A 126 4.61 15.75 12.34
C MET A 126 5.28 15.18 13.59
N ALA A 127 5.48 13.85 13.62
CA ALA A 127 5.96 13.15 14.80
C ALA A 127 7.47 13.28 14.98
N ALA A 128 8.27 13.26 13.90
CA ALA A 128 9.73 13.37 14.03
C ALA A 128 10.14 14.71 14.64
N LYS A 129 9.48 15.82 14.24
CA LYS A 129 9.73 17.14 14.82
C LYS A 129 9.42 17.18 16.33
N THR A 130 8.33 16.53 16.73
CA THR A 130 7.90 16.48 18.13
C THR A 130 8.81 15.58 18.98
N MET A 131 9.14 14.39 18.48
CA MET A 131 10.07 13.45 19.12
C MET A 131 11.46 14.05 19.31
N ASN A 132 11.99 14.75 18.30
CA ASN A 132 13.32 15.36 18.38
C ASN A 132 13.37 16.50 19.42
N ARG A 133 12.30 17.30 19.53
CA ARG A 133 12.17 18.32 20.59
C ARG A 133 12.09 17.73 22.00
N SER A 134 11.56 16.52 22.12
CA SER A 134 11.47 15.78 23.38
C SER A 134 12.73 14.93 23.67
N ASN A 135 13.83 15.11 22.93
CA ASN A 135 15.08 14.36 23.07
C ASN A 135 14.92 12.83 22.94
N TYR A 136 13.99 12.37 22.09
CA TYR A 136 13.91 10.94 21.74
C TYR A 136 15.03 10.58 20.76
N ASP A 137 15.51 9.34 20.85
CA ASP A 137 16.51 8.84 19.90
C ASP A 137 15.96 8.88 18.47
N VAL A 138 16.68 9.56 17.57
CA VAL A 138 16.25 9.80 16.18
C VAL A 138 16.18 8.50 15.38
N ARG A 139 17.07 7.54 15.66
CA ARG A 139 17.09 6.25 14.94
C ARG A 139 15.87 5.41 15.32
N LEU A 140 15.55 5.37 16.62
CA LEU A 140 14.38 4.67 17.12
C LEU A 140 13.09 5.35 16.65
N ALA A 141 13.02 6.69 16.68
CA ALA A 141 11.89 7.45 16.15
C ALA A 141 11.63 7.16 14.67
N ALA A 142 12.68 7.19 13.84
CA ALA A 142 12.57 6.86 12.42
C ALA A 142 12.11 5.41 12.21
N GLY A 143 12.64 4.46 12.99
CA GLY A 143 12.21 3.06 12.98
C GLY A 143 10.74 2.89 13.34
N THR A 144 10.26 3.53 14.40
CA THR A 144 8.86 3.45 14.82
C THR A 144 7.91 4.09 13.82
N ILE A 145 8.27 5.24 13.25
CA ILE A 145 7.45 5.92 12.23
C ILE A 145 7.36 5.08 10.95
N THR A 146 8.48 4.53 10.51
CA THR A 146 8.52 3.69 9.29
C THR A 146 7.78 2.37 9.50
N ALA A 147 7.99 1.70 10.63
CA ALA A 147 7.25 0.49 10.99
C ALA A 147 5.73 0.76 11.07
N GLY A 148 5.33 1.77 11.85
CA GLY A 148 3.92 2.13 12.02
C GLY A 148 3.23 2.51 10.71
N GLY A 149 3.87 3.32 9.88
CA GLY A 149 3.29 3.70 8.58
C GLY A 149 3.19 2.54 7.58
N THR A 150 4.01 1.49 7.71
CA THR A 150 3.90 0.30 6.86
C THR A 150 2.74 -0.64 7.25
N LEU A 151 2.23 -0.55 8.48
CA LEU A 151 1.03 -1.29 8.91
C LEU A 151 -0.22 -0.89 8.11
N GLY A 152 -0.18 0.30 7.48
CA GLY A 152 -1.13 0.86 6.50
C GLY A 152 -1.79 -0.14 5.56
N ILE A 153 -0.98 -1.03 5.01
CA ILE A 153 -1.43 -1.94 3.96
C ILE A 153 -2.28 -3.09 4.51
N LEU A 154 -2.06 -3.48 5.76
CA LEU A 154 -2.56 -4.74 6.31
C LEU A 154 -3.84 -4.57 7.13
N ILE A 155 -4.06 -3.41 7.75
CA ILE A 155 -5.22 -3.19 8.62
C ILE A 155 -6.42 -2.72 7.79
N PRO A 156 -7.55 -3.43 7.81
CA PRO A 156 -8.75 -3.04 7.07
C PRO A 156 -9.38 -1.73 7.58
N PRO A 157 -10.04 -0.95 6.71
CA PRO A 157 -10.12 -1.14 5.25
C PRO A 157 -8.83 -0.71 4.51
N SER A 158 -8.29 -1.57 3.65
CA SER A 158 -7.05 -1.27 2.90
C SER A 158 -7.20 -1.46 1.39
N ILE A 159 -6.60 -0.55 0.62
CA ILE A 159 -6.63 -0.56 -0.85
C ILE A 159 -5.98 -1.84 -1.39
N MET A 160 -4.92 -2.34 -0.75
CA MET A 160 -4.26 -3.57 -1.18
C MET A 160 -5.23 -4.76 -1.16
N LEU A 161 -6.01 -4.93 -0.09
CA LEU A 161 -6.96 -6.03 0.02
C LEU A 161 -8.10 -5.90 -1.00
N VAL A 162 -8.53 -4.68 -1.31
CA VAL A 162 -9.51 -4.40 -2.38
C VAL A 162 -8.97 -4.82 -3.75
N VAL A 163 -7.71 -4.51 -4.05
CA VAL A 163 -7.07 -4.90 -5.32
C VAL A 163 -6.81 -6.41 -5.38
N MET A 164 -6.50 -7.04 -4.25
CA MET A 164 -6.31 -8.49 -4.13
C MET A 164 -7.59 -9.28 -4.35
N GLY A 165 -8.77 -8.76 -3.98
CA GLY A 165 -10.05 -9.45 -4.10
C GLY A 165 -10.30 -10.06 -5.49
N PRO A 166 -10.33 -9.24 -6.55
CA PRO A 166 -10.50 -9.73 -7.92
C PRO A 166 -9.40 -10.68 -8.40
N ILE A 167 -8.16 -10.53 -7.89
CA ILE A 167 -7.02 -11.37 -8.28
C ILE A 167 -7.12 -12.76 -7.66
N LEU A 168 -7.56 -12.84 -6.40
CA LEU A 168 -7.74 -14.08 -5.67
C LEU A 168 -9.12 -14.72 -5.90
N GLU A 169 -10.01 -14.02 -6.61
CA GLU A 169 -11.41 -14.41 -6.83
C GLU A 169 -12.19 -14.62 -5.51
N VAL A 170 -11.88 -13.83 -4.48
CA VAL A 170 -12.51 -13.89 -3.15
C VAL A 170 -13.20 -12.57 -2.83
N PRO A 171 -14.39 -12.58 -2.19
CA PRO A 171 -15.04 -11.36 -1.74
C PRO A 171 -14.13 -10.50 -0.85
N VAL A 172 -14.08 -9.18 -1.13
CA VAL A 172 -13.26 -8.24 -0.37
C VAL A 172 -13.66 -8.19 1.11
N THR A 173 -14.93 -8.42 1.43
CA THR A 173 -15.41 -8.50 2.82
C THR A 173 -14.75 -9.61 3.61
N ASP A 174 -14.48 -10.75 2.96
CA ASP A 174 -13.88 -11.92 3.60
C ASP A 174 -12.39 -11.68 3.79
N LEU A 175 -11.74 -11.03 2.81
CA LEU A 175 -10.36 -10.56 2.94
C LEU A 175 -10.21 -9.55 4.09
N PHE A 176 -11.15 -8.62 4.24
CA PHE A 176 -11.15 -7.68 5.36
C PHE A 176 -11.29 -8.43 6.68
N ALA A 177 -12.27 -9.33 6.81
CA ALA A 177 -12.46 -10.11 8.04
C ALA A 177 -11.21 -10.96 8.39
N ALA A 178 -10.59 -11.58 7.39
CA ALA A 178 -9.39 -12.39 7.57
C ALA A 178 -8.16 -11.56 7.97
N ALA A 179 -8.05 -10.33 7.49
CA ALA A 179 -6.90 -9.46 7.76
C ALA A 179 -6.93 -8.77 9.13
N VAL A 180 -8.09 -8.70 9.81
CA VAL A 180 -8.24 -8.07 11.14
C VAL A 180 -7.26 -8.69 12.15
N VAL A 181 -7.32 -9.99 12.34
CA VAL A 181 -6.50 -10.69 13.36
C VAL A 181 -4.99 -10.51 13.11
N PRO A 182 -4.43 -10.86 11.94
CA PRO A 182 -3.01 -10.66 11.68
C PRO A 182 -2.59 -9.18 11.68
N GLY A 183 -3.47 -8.27 11.21
CA GLY A 183 -3.21 -6.84 11.24
C GLY A 183 -3.03 -6.30 12.65
N PHE A 184 -3.89 -6.69 13.59
CA PHE A 184 -3.75 -6.31 15.01
C PHE A 184 -2.64 -7.07 15.75
N MET A 185 -2.29 -8.28 15.34
CA MET A 185 -1.14 -9.00 15.94
C MET A 185 0.21 -8.37 15.58
N LEU A 186 0.30 -7.70 14.43
CA LEU A 186 1.51 -7.01 13.98
C LEU A 186 1.63 -5.58 14.53
N ALA A 187 0.51 -4.98 14.94
CA ALA A 187 0.41 -3.61 15.45
C ALA A 187 0.76 -3.55 16.95
#